data_AF-A0A940VX42-F1
#
_entry.id   AF-A0A940VX42-F1
#
_cell.length_a   1.000
_cell.length_b   1.000
_cell.length_c   1.000
_cell.angle_alpha   90.00
_cell.angle_beta   90.00
_cell.angle_gamma   90.00
#
_symmetry.space_group_name_H-M   'P 1'
#
loop_
_entity.id
_entity.type
_entity.pdbx_description
1 polymer ?
#
loop_
_entity_poly.entity_id
_entity_poly.type
_entity_poly.pdbx_seq_one_letter_code
_entity_poly.pdbx_strand_id
1 'polypeptide(L)'
;MAELRGSEIVDYFAQIAPYVNEIIPGDIGVTIAKDYKYTLYVPADGLNLGTKPGEEVRPGGTRQAFETGKQVVRVIPKEKSAYGVGYIVCATPFFDEGKVAGVITITQGTAQFEKINGAATDLAAS
;
A
#
# COMPACT_ATOMS: atom_id res chain seq x y z
N MET A 1 26.47 2.35 -0.07
CA MET A 1 25.19 1.94 -0.69
C MET A 1 25.16 2.59 -2.05
N ALA A 2 24.77 1.89 -3.12
CA ALA A 2 24.63 2.54 -4.43
C ALA A 2 23.56 3.63 -4.33
N GLU A 3 23.84 4.82 -4.88
CA GLU A 3 22.82 5.86 -5.03
C GLU A 3 21.89 5.44 -6.18
N LEU A 4 20.87 4.66 -5.85
CA LEU A 4 19.84 4.27 -6.80
C LEU A 4 18.89 5.45 -7.03
N ARG A 5 18.53 5.70 -8.30
CA ARG A 5 17.45 6.62 -8.62
C ARG A 5 16.11 6.04 -8.14
N GLY A 6 15.16 6.92 -7.85
CA GLY A 6 13.81 6.52 -7.46
C GLY A 6 13.14 5.64 -8.51
N SER A 7 13.33 5.93 -9.79
CA SER A 7 12.84 5.09 -10.89
C SER A 7 13.38 3.66 -10.82
N GLU A 8 14.67 3.49 -10.52
CA GLU A 8 15.30 2.17 -10.39
C GLU A 8 14.73 1.39 -9.19
N ILE A 9 14.55 2.05 -8.05
CA ILE A 9 13.94 1.43 -6.87
C ILE A 9 12.52 0.96 -7.20
N VAL A 10 11.73 1.80 -7.88
CA VAL A 10 10.37 1.46 -8.29
C VAL A 10 10.34 0.28 -9.25
N ASP A 11 11.29 0.20 -10.19
CA ASP A 11 11.40 -0.91 -11.14
C ASP A 11 11.82 -2.22 -10.48
N TYR A 12 12.74 -2.18 -9.52
CA TYR A 12 13.09 -3.36 -8.73
C TYR A 12 11.91 -3.83 -7.91
N PHE A 13 11.18 -2.91 -7.25
CA PHE A 13 9.99 -3.27 -6.51
C PHE A 13 8.89 -3.86 -7.38
N ALA A 14 8.74 -3.42 -8.63
CA ALA A 14 7.79 -4.02 -9.56
C ALA A 14 8.12 -5.49 -9.87
N GLN A 15 9.39 -5.84 -9.91
CA GLN A 15 9.83 -7.22 -10.14
C GLN A 15 9.62 -8.12 -8.92
N ILE A 16 9.79 -7.58 -7.71
CA ILE A 16 9.62 -8.37 -6.47
C ILE A 16 8.19 -8.37 -5.93
N ALA A 17 7.37 -7.38 -6.28
CA ALA A 17 6.01 -7.21 -5.76
C ALA A 17 5.12 -8.47 -5.89
N PRO A 18 5.17 -9.25 -7.00
CA PRO A 18 4.40 -10.50 -7.10
C PRO A 18 4.74 -11.54 -6.02
N TYR A 19 5.96 -11.52 -5.50
CA TYR A 19 6.44 -12.46 -4.47
C TYR A 19 6.27 -11.92 -3.05
N VAL A 20 5.86 -10.66 -2.87
CA VAL A 20 5.79 -10.02 -1.54
C VAL A 20 4.84 -10.75 -0.60
N ASN A 21 3.68 -11.22 -1.09
CA ASN A 21 2.74 -12.02 -0.29
C ASN A 21 3.35 -13.35 0.19
N GLU A 22 4.28 -13.94 -0.56
CA GLU A 22 4.89 -15.23 -0.20
C GLU A 22 6.01 -15.08 0.83
N ILE A 23 6.72 -13.95 0.82
CA ILE A 23 7.93 -13.75 1.63
C ILE A 23 7.70 -12.88 2.86
N ILE A 24 6.62 -12.08 2.90
CA ILE A 24 6.29 -11.23 4.05
C ILE A 24 5.12 -11.83 4.81
N PRO A 25 5.26 -12.11 6.12
CA PRO A 25 4.15 -12.54 6.95
C PRO A 25 3.09 -11.43 7.03
N GLY A 26 1.88 -11.72 6.56
CA GLY A 26 0.73 -10.82 6.66
C GLY A 26 -0.05 -10.72 5.35
N ASP A 27 -1.27 -10.21 5.45
CA ASP A 27 -2.14 -9.97 4.30
C ASP A 27 -1.76 -8.65 3.62
N ILE A 28 -0.82 -8.70 2.67
CA ILE A 28 -0.15 -7.52 2.11
C ILE A 28 -0.38 -7.36 0.59
N GLY A 29 -1.12 -6.32 0.22
CA GLY A 29 -1.19 -5.85 -1.16
C GLY A 29 -0.07 -4.87 -1.49
N VAL A 30 0.39 -4.90 -2.73
CA VAL A 30 1.38 -3.95 -3.27
C VAL A 30 0.81 -3.27 -4.50
N THR A 31 0.91 -1.95 -4.54
CA THR A 31 0.56 -1.14 -5.70
C THR A 31 1.74 -0.27 -6.07
N ILE A 32 2.04 -0.17 -7.35
CA ILE A 32 3.05 0.76 -7.85
C ILE A 32 2.39 1.70 -8.83
N ALA A 33 2.78 2.97 -8.74
CA ALA A 33 2.32 3.99 -9.66
C ALA A 33 3.49 4.86 -10.15
N LYS A 34 3.40 5.29 -11.40
CA LYS A 34 4.29 6.25 -12.06
C LYS A 34 3.43 7.26 -12.82
N ASP A 35 3.83 8.52 -12.84
CA ASP A 35 3.12 9.61 -13.54
C ASP A 35 1.60 9.62 -13.29
N TYR A 36 1.21 9.48 -12.01
CA TYR A 36 -0.20 9.41 -11.60
C TYR A 36 -1.03 8.29 -12.25
N LYS A 37 -0.38 7.21 -12.72
CA LYS A 37 -1.02 6.00 -13.22
C LYS A 37 -0.51 4.77 -12.49
N TYR A 38 -1.40 3.83 -12.22
CA TYR A 38 -0.99 2.53 -11.67
C TYR A 38 -0.24 1.74 -12.73
N THR A 39 0.93 1.22 -12.38
CA THR A 39 1.74 0.37 -13.27
C THR A 39 1.71 -1.08 -12.84
N LEU A 40 1.48 -1.36 -11.56
CA LEU A 40 1.33 -2.70 -11.02
C LEU A 40 0.34 -2.70 -9.86
N TYR A 41 -0.44 -3.77 -9.78
CA TYR A 41 -1.30 -4.07 -8.64
C TYR A 41 -1.21 -5.56 -8.33
N VAL A 42 -0.77 -5.86 -7.12
CA VAL A 42 -0.76 -7.20 -6.52
C VAL A 42 -1.69 -7.12 -5.31
N PRO A 43 -2.86 -7.77 -5.32
CA PRO A 43 -3.78 -7.75 -4.20
C PRO A 43 -3.19 -8.50 -3.00
N ALA A 44 -3.72 -8.20 -1.82
CA ALA A 44 -3.58 -9.08 -0.67
C ALA A 44 -4.60 -10.23 -0.78
N ASP A 45 -4.38 -11.34 -0.10
CA ASP A 45 -5.31 -12.49 -0.10
C ASP A 45 -6.70 -12.11 0.44
N GLY A 46 -6.74 -11.29 1.50
CA GLY A 46 -7.96 -10.82 2.16
C GLY A 46 -8.41 -9.42 1.74
N LEU A 47 -7.64 -8.72 0.91
CA LEU A 47 -7.90 -7.34 0.50
C LEU A 47 -7.62 -7.13 -1.00
N ASN A 48 -8.70 -7.02 -1.77
CA ASN A 48 -8.65 -6.65 -3.18
C ASN A 48 -9.38 -5.31 -3.43
N LEU A 49 -8.63 -4.30 -3.85
CA LEU A 49 -9.08 -2.94 -4.13
C LEU A 49 -9.56 -2.76 -5.59
N GLY A 50 -9.40 -3.79 -6.42
CA GLY A 50 -9.82 -3.78 -7.83
C GLY A 50 -9.09 -2.73 -8.67
N THR A 51 -7.86 -2.40 -8.32
CA THR A 51 -7.01 -1.48 -9.10
C THR A 51 -6.48 -2.18 -10.34
N LYS A 52 -6.43 -1.48 -11.48
CA LYS A 52 -5.88 -2.03 -12.73
C LYS A 52 -4.69 -1.22 -13.21
N PRO A 53 -3.61 -1.86 -13.70
CA PRO A 53 -2.55 -1.16 -14.42
C PRO A 53 -3.12 -0.33 -15.58
N GLY A 54 -2.63 0.90 -15.74
CA GLY A 54 -3.09 1.89 -16.70
C GLY A 54 -4.15 2.86 -16.18
N GLU A 55 -4.86 2.53 -15.09
CA GLU A 55 -5.82 3.45 -14.46
C GLU A 55 -5.12 4.65 -13.80
N GLU A 56 -5.80 5.79 -13.77
CA GLU A 56 -5.35 6.95 -13.01
C GLU A 56 -5.38 6.68 -11.49
N VAL A 57 -4.43 7.26 -10.78
CA VAL A 57 -4.33 7.15 -9.33
C VAL A 57 -5.53 7.85 -8.68
N ARG A 58 -6.34 7.04 -8.01
CA ARG A 58 -7.55 7.49 -7.31
C ARG A 58 -7.19 8.40 -6.12
N PRO A 59 -8.09 9.31 -5.71
CA PRO A 59 -7.92 10.07 -4.47
C PRO A 59 -7.64 9.13 -3.28
N GLY A 60 -6.56 9.39 -2.53
CA GLY A 60 -6.09 8.47 -1.50
C GLY A 60 -4.64 8.70 -1.11
N GLY A 61 -4.07 7.74 -0.39
CA GLY A 61 -2.69 7.83 0.12
C GLY A 61 -1.65 7.92 -1.01
N THR A 62 -1.77 7.10 -2.06
CA THR A 62 -0.88 7.12 -3.22
C THR A 62 -0.89 8.49 -3.92
N ARG A 63 -2.08 9.06 -4.17
CA ARG A 63 -2.20 10.38 -4.80
C ARG A 63 -1.60 11.48 -3.93
N GLN A 64 -1.90 11.45 -2.63
CA GLN A 64 -1.36 12.41 -1.68
C GLN A 64 0.18 12.32 -1.58
N ALA A 65 0.76 11.12 -1.71
CA ALA A 65 2.21 10.96 -1.75
C ALA A 65 2.84 11.58 -2.99
N PHE A 66 2.21 11.46 -4.16
CA PHE A 66 2.63 12.19 -5.37
C PHE A 66 2.53 13.71 -5.20
N GLU A 67 1.42 14.20 -4.66
CA GLU A 67 1.15 15.64 -4.53
C GLU A 67 2.05 16.33 -3.50
N THR A 68 2.32 15.65 -2.38
CA THR A 68 3.09 16.22 -1.26
C THR A 68 4.57 15.88 -1.29
N GLY A 69 4.98 14.87 -2.04
CA GLY A 69 6.33 14.31 -1.97
C GLY A 69 6.68 13.76 -0.58
N LYS A 70 5.68 13.39 0.23
CA LYS A 70 5.89 12.83 1.57
C LYS A 70 5.27 11.46 1.69
N GLN A 71 5.84 10.63 2.56
CA GLN A 71 5.24 9.36 2.90
C GLN A 71 3.87 9.58 3.57
N VAL A 72 2.88 8.79 3.16
CA VAL A 72 1.54 8.81 3.73
C VAL A 72 1.27 7.46 4.37
N VAL A 73 1.11 7.45 5.69
CA VAL A 73 0.74 6.25 6.46
C VAL A 73 -0.54 6.53 7.24
N ARG A 74 -1.56 5.70 7.07
CA ARG A 74 -2.81 5.81 7.84
C ARG A 74 -3.62 4.52 7.87
N VAL A 75 -4.40 4.37 8.94
CA VAL A 75 -5.41 3.32 9.08
C VAL A 75 -6.71 3.82 8.45
N ILE A 76 -7.32 3.00 7.60
CA ILE A 76 -8.65 3.18 7.03
C ILE A 76 -9.60 2.20 7.73
N PRO A 77 -10.48 2.67 8.63
CA PRO A 77 -11.47 1.82 9.27
C PRO A 77 -12.42 1.20 8.25
N LYS A 78 -12.98 0.03 8.59
CA LYS A 78 -13.94 -0.70 7.74
C LYS A 78 -15.12 0.17 7.31
N GLU A 79 -15.63 1.02 8.19
CA GLU A 79 -16.80 1.87 7.98
C GLU A 79 -16.52 3.00 6.97
N LYS A 80 -15.24 3.37 6.83
CA LYS A 80 -14.77 4.39 5.87
C LYS A 80 -14.13 3.78 4.64
N SER A 81 -14.06 2.45 4.58
CA SER A 81 -13.48 1.71 3.47
C SER A 81 -14.51 1.54 2.37
N ALA A 82 -14.17 1.96 1.16
CA ALA A 82 -14.97 1.68 -0.04
C ALA A 82 -15.05 0.18 -0.39
N TYR A 83 -14.30 -0.66 0.33
CA TYR A 83 -14.12 -2.08 0.05
C TYR A 83 -14.69 -2.99 1.14
N GLY A 84 -15.34 -2.43 2.16
CA GLY A 84 -16.01 -3.19 3.22
C GLY A 84 -15.07 -3.89 4.21
N VAL A 85 -13.77 -3.58 4.18
CA VAL A 85 -12.74 -4.11 5.08
C VAL A 85 -11.79 -3.01 5.55
N GLY A 86 -11.35 -3.07 6.81
CA GLY A 86 -10.35 -2.16 7.35
C GLY A 86 -8.95 -2.48 6.83
N TYR A 87 -8.15 -1.45 6.55
CA TYR A 87 -6.79 -1.63 6.04
C TYR A 87 -5.86 -0.47 6.40
N ILE A 88 -4.58 -0.76 6.49
CA ILE A 88 -3.51 0.24 6.60
C ILE A 88 -3.01 0.52 5.19
N VAL A 89 -2.76 1.79 4.88
CA VAL A 89 -2.05 2.21 3.66
C VAL A 89 -0.74 2.87 4.05
N CYS A 90 0.35 2.47 3.38
CA CYS A 90 1.66 3.11 3.44
C CYS A 90 2.11 3.42 2.01
N ALA A 91 1.99 4.69 1.60
CA ALA A 91 2.41 5.15 0.29
C ALA A 91 3.71 5.94 0.42
N THR A 92 4.78 5.46 -0.22
CA THR A 92 6.13 6.04 -0.14
C THR A 92 6.54 6.55 -1.52
N PRO A 93 6.75 7.87 -1.69
CA PRO A 93 7.27 8.43 -2.93
C PRO A 93 8.78 8.22 -3.05
N PHE A 94 9.24 7.98 -4.28
CA PHE A 94 10.64 7.85 -4.64
C PHE A 94 10.99 8.89 -5.72
N PHE A 95 12.24 9.38 -5.71
CA PHE A 95 12.60 10.60 -6.42
C PHE A 95 13.73 10.41 -7.42
N ASP A 96 13.59 11.06 -8.57
CA ASP A 96 14.65 11.32 -9.54
C ASP A 96 14.84 12.83 -9.60
N GLU A 97 16.04 13.32 -9.30
CA GLU A 97 16.39 14.75 -9.42
C GLU A 97 15.39 15.71 -8.72
N GLY A 98 14.84 15.28 -7.58
CA GLY A 98 13.86 16.06 -6.80
C GLY A 98 12.41 15.97 -7.28
N LYS A 99 12.12 15.25 -8.37
CA LYS A 99 10.76 14.94 -8.84
C LYS A 99 10.36 13.54 -8.39
N VAL A 100 9.10 13.35 -8.00
CA VAL A 100 8.56 12.01 -7.71
C VAL A 100 8.58 11.18 -9.00
N ALA A 101 9.43 10.16 -9.03
CA ALA A 101 9.57 9.20 -10.13
C ALA A 101 8.50 8.10 -10.07
N GLY A 102 8.04 7.78 -8.85
CA GLY A 102 6.97 6.84 -8.62
C GLY A 102 6.62 6.73 -7.14
N VAL A 103 5.53 6.05 -6.86
CA VAL A 103 5.07 5.76 -5.51
C VAL A 103 4.87 4.26 -5.38
N ILE A 104 5.47 3.69 -4.34
CA ILE A 104 5.23 2.31 -3.91
C ILE A 104 4.26 2.38 -2.74
N THR A 105 3.16 1.66 -2.86
CA THR A 105 2.11 1.62 -1.84
C THR A 105 1.93 0.20 -1.35
N ILE A 106 2.10 0.01 -0.05
CA ILE A 106 1.77 -1.22 0.66
C ILE A 106 0.39 -1.03 1.31
N THR A 107 -0.46 -2.03 1.17
CA THR A 107 -1.76 -2.09 1.85
C THR A 107 -1.84 -3.35 2.68
N GLN A 108 -2.22 -3.24 3.95
CA GLN A 108 -2.31 -4.40 4.83
C GLN A 108 -3.70 -4.49 5.45
N GLY A 109 -4.34 -5.65 5.35
CA GLY A 109 -5.63 -5.89 6.01
C GLY A 109 -5.49 -5.82 7.54
N THR A 110 -6.42 -5.15 8.24
CA THR A 110 -6.42 -5.05 9.71
C THR A 110 -7.15 -6.19 10.40
N ALA A 111 -7.81 -7.08 9.64
CA ALA A 111 -8.70 -8.11 10.18
C ALA A 111 -8.02 -9.02 11.22
N GLN A 112 -6.76 -9.39 11.01
CA GLN A 112 -6.03 -10.23 11.97
C GLN A 112 -5.71 -9.47 13.27
N PHE A 113 -5.41 -8.18 13.17
CA PHE A 113 -5.14 -7.32 14.32
C PHE A 113 -6.43 -7.06 15.13
N GLU A 114 -7.54 -6.84 14.45
CA GLU A 114 -8.87 -6.67 15.05
C GLU A 114 -9.32 -7.91 15.82
N LYS A 115 -9.09 -9.12 15.29
CA LYS A 115 -9.41 -10.38 16.00
C LYS A 115 -8.65 -10.53 17.32
N ILE A 116 -7.35 -10.22 17.32
CA ILE A 116 -6.52 -10.29 18.53
C ILE A 116 -7.02 -9.29 19.57
N ASN A 117 -7.32 -8.06 19.15
CA ASN A 117 -7.77 -7.02 20.06
C ASN A 117 -9.19 -7.27 20.60
N GLY A 118 -10.07 -7.86 19.78
CA GLY A 118 -11.38 -8.33 20.20
C GLY A 118 -11.29 -9.38 21.30
N ALA A 119 -10.46 -10.43 21.11
CA ALA A 119 -10.27 -11.46 22.11
C ALA A 119 -9.71 -10.92 23.44
N ALA A 120 -8.80 -9.94 23.40
CA ALA A 120 -8.29 -9.27 24.59
C ALA A 120 -9.37 -8.47 25.33
N THR A 121 -10.29 -7.85 24.59
CA THR A 121 -11.42 -7.09 25.16
C THR A 121 -12.43 -8.02 25.83
N ASP A 122 -12.76 -9.15 25.19
CA ASP A 122 -13.67 -10.16 25.76
C ASP A 122 -13.10 -10.76 27.05
N LEU A 123 -11.78 -11.00 27.10
CA LEU A 123 -11.11 -11.49 28.31
C LEU A 123 -11.05 -10.43 29.42
N ALA A 124 -10.86 -9.15 29.09
CA ALA A 124 -10.89 -8.06 30.07
C ALA A 124 -12.29 -7.77 30.61
N ALA A 125 -13.34 -8.16 29.88
CA ALA A 125 -14.73 -8.04 30.27
C ALA A 125 -15.27 -9.25 31.07
N SER A 126 -14.47 -10.32 31.22
CA SER A 126 -14.79 -11.54 31.99
C SER A 126 -14.12 -11.52 33.35
#